data_AF-A0A1G2PL69-F1
#
_entry.id   AF-A0A1G2PL69-F1
#
_cell.length_a   1.000
_cell.length_b   1.000
_cell.length_c   1.000
_cell.angle_alpha   90.00
_cell.angle_beta   90.00
_cell.angle_gamma   90.00
#
_symmetry.space_group_name_H-M   'P 1'
#
loop_
_entity.id
_entity.type
_entity.pdbx_description
1 polymer ?
#
loop_
_entity_poly.entity_id
_entity_poly.type
_entity_poly.pdbx_seq_one_letter_code
_entity_poly.pdbx_strand_id
1 'polypeptide(L)'
;MSNEFPIPNDQNDLGTLDFDLGHSSQGEVMVFVNPSWYFAADAGTLTLTSETLNSEGLLASLLESIGATLKDGVLAFRELVVDTLTARRVATDEIELRDKATGQLYCTWIENGEWQKTKGGCDN
;
A
#
# COMPACT_ATOMS: atom_id res chain seq x y z
N MET A 1 44.04 -51.25 38.50
CA MET A 1 42.88 -50.35 38.55
C MET A 1 43.19 -49.23 37.58
N SER A 2 42.67 -49.38 36.36
CA SER A 2 42.98 -48.54 35.21
C SER A 2 41.83 -47.55 35.03
N ASN A 3 42.18 -46.30 34.77
CA ASN A 3 41.24 -45.21 34.56
C ASN A 3 40.78 -45.23 33.09
N GLU A 4 39.50 -45.47 32.84
CA GLU A 4 38.90 -45.25 31.53
C GLU A 4 38.45 -43.78 31.41
N PHE A 5 39.08 -43.04 30.50
CA PHE A 5 38.51 -41.86 29.87
C PHE A 5 37.67 -42.29 28.67
N PRO A 6 36.47 -41.71 28.46
CA PRO A 6 35.94 -41.58 27.11
C PRO A 6 36.00 -40.13 26.59
N ILE A 7 36.28 -40.07 25.29
CA ILE A 7 36.58 -38.93 24.41
C ILE A 7 35.27 -38.19 24.03
N PRO A 8 35.28 -36.86 23.79
CA PRO A 8 34.08 -36.11 23.39
C PRO A 8 33.80 -36.19 21.87
N ASN A 9 32.69 -35.57 21.47
CA ASN A 9 32.22 -35.23 20.11
C ASN A 9 31.36 -36.33 19.44
N ASP A 10 30.30 -36.06 18.66
CA ASP A 10 29.88 -34.88 17.91
C ASP A 10 28.44 -35.14 17.38
N GLN A 11 27.79 -34.08 16.89
CA GLN A 11 26.72 -34.05 15.86
C GLN A 11 25.25 -34.16 16.31
N ASN A 12 24.62 -32.99 16.38
CA ASN A 12 23.50 -32.61 15.50
C ASN A 12 22.50 -33.72 15.18
N ASP A 13 21.72 -34.15 16.18
CA ASP A 13 20.47 -34.85 15.91
C ASP A 13 19.35 -33.80 15.88
N LEU A 14 19.02 -33.32 14.68
CA LEU A 14 17.80 -32.56 14.42
C LEU A 14 16.61 -33.54 14.45
N GLY A 15 16.41 -34.15 15.60
CA GLY A 15 15.29 -35.02 15.90
C GLY A 15 14.02 -34.18 15.97
N THR A 16 13.09 -34.49 15.06
CA THR A 16 11.62 -34.35 15.18
C THR A 16 11.13 -33.36 16.24
N LEU A 17 10.54 -32.24 15.79
CA LEU A 17 9.71 -31.37 16.63
C LEU A 17 8.49 -32.16 17.14
N ASP A 18 8.72 -32.97 18.16
CA ASP A 18 7.67 -33.59 18.95
C ASP A 18 7.23 -32.55 19.97
N PHE A 19 6.09 -31.93 19.72
CA PHE A 19 5.49 -30.99 20.67
C PHE A 19 4.84 -31.83 21.79
N ASP A 20 5.67 -32.35 22.68
CA ASP A 20 5.23 -33.10 23.85
C ASP A 20 4.53 -32.13 24.82
N LEU A 21 3.21 -32.05 24.75
CA LEU A 21 2.36 -31.32 25.72
C LEU A 21 2.22 -32.12 27.04
N GLY A 22 3.29 -32.81 27.43
CA GLY A 22 3.26 -33.87 28.42
C GLY A 22 4.36 -33.81 29.47
N HIS A 23 5.07 -32.69 29.65
CA HIS A 23 5.90 -32.44 30.84
C HIS A 23 6.18 -30.94 31.02
N SER A 24 5.25 -30.21 31.65
CA SER A 24 5.56 -28.87 32.15
C SER A 24 6.46 -29.02 33.38
N SER A 25 7.77 -28.97 33.15
CA SER A 25 8.73 -28.70 34.23
C SER A 25 8.39 -27.32 34.78
N GLN A 26 8.17 -27.19 36.09
CA GLN A 26 7.86 -25.91 36.73
C GLN A 26 8.93 -24.86 36.33
N GLY A 27 8.57 -23.93 35.45
CA GLY A 27 9.48 -22.92 34.91
C GLY A 27 9.24 -22.52 33.45
N GLU A 28 8.45 -23.27 32.68
CA GLU A 28 8.16 -22.91 31.28
C GLU A 28 6.97 -21.95 31.16
N VAL A 29 7.17 -20.88 30.38
CA VAL A 29 6.14 -19.89 30.08
C VAL A 29 5.74 -20.01 28.62
N MET A 30 4.51 -20.46 28.37
CA MET A 30 3.93 -20.41 27.03
C MET A 30 3.53 -18.98 26.69
N VAL A 31 4.08 -18.46 25.59
CA VAL A 31 3.79 -17.10 25.09
C VAL A 31 3.05 -17.19 23.78
N PHE A 32 1.80 -16.74 23.78
CA PHE A 32 1.01 -16.57 22.55
C PHE A 32 1.28 -15.16 22.02
N VAL A 33 2.16 -15.06 21.02
CA VAL A 33 2.36 -13.81 20.30
C VAL A 33 1.27 -13.69 19.25
N ASN A 34 0.52 -12.58 19.26
CA ASN A 34 -0.40 -12.26 18.18
C ASN A 34 0.39 -11.56 17.05
N PRO A 35 0.57 -12.18 15.86
CA PRO A 35 1.32 -11.61 14.76
C PRO A 35 0.50 -10.60 13.94
N SER A 36 -0.54 -9.96 14.50
CA SER A 36 -1.42 -9.02 13.79
C SER A 36 -0.72 -7.80 13.17
N TRP A 37 0.57 -7.62 13.44
CA TRP A 37 1.43 -6.57 12.90
C TRP A 37 2.22 -7.00 11.65
N TYR A 38 2.09 -8.25 11.20
CA TYR A 38 2.70 -8.73 9.96
C TYR A 38 1.74 -8.50 8.78
N PHE A 39 1.85 -7.36 8.12
CA PHE A 39 1.18 -7.10 6.85
C PHE A 39 2.19 -7.29 5.72
N ALA A 40 1.92 -8.26 4.84
CA ALA A 40 2.54 -8.26 3.51
C ALA A 40 1.97 -7.03 2.77
N ALA A 41 2.86 -6.13 2.34
CA ALA A 41 2.49 -4.98 1.55
C ALA A 41 2.21 -5.43 0.11
N ASP A 42 1.06 -6.08 -0.08
CA ASP A 42 0.45 -6.21 -1.40
C ASP A 42 -0.19 -4.86 -1.70
N ALA A 43 -0.05 -4.35 -2.93
CA ALA A 43 -0.69 -3.10 -3.36
C ALA A 43 -2.21 -3.18 -3.09
N GLY A 44 -2.61 -2.63 -1.95
CA GLY A 44 -3.89 -2.94 -1.33
C GLY A 44 -5.03 -2.22 -2.04
N THR A 45 -6.01 -2.98 -2.50
CA THR A 45 -7.31 -2.44 -2.88
C THR A 45 -8.00 -1.92 -1.63
N LEU A 46 -8.09 -0.59 -1.49
CA LEU A 46 -8.80 0.05 -0.39
C LEU A 46 -10.31 -0.19 -0.53
N THR A 47 -10.86 -1.04 0.35
CA THR A 47 -12.30 -1.29 0.43
C THR A 47 -12.86 -0.51 1.61
N LEU A 48 -13.41 0.69 1.34
CA LEU A 48 -14.05 1.53 2.37
C LEU A 48 -15.45 0.99 2.66
N THR A 49 -15.64 0.41 3.84
CA THR A 49 -16.97 0.04 4.35
C THR A 49 -17.45 1.11 5.33
N SER A 50 -18.76 1.32 5.43
CA SER A 50 -19.35 2.32 6.33
C SER A 50 -18.96 2.13 7.81
N GLU A 51 -18.54 0.93 8.21
CA GLU A 51 -18.15 0.55 9.57
C GLU A 51 -16.68 0.85 9.92
N THR A 52 -15.88 1.28 8.94
CA THR A 52 -14.48 1.72 9.15
C THR A 52 -14.34 3.25 9.22
N LEU A 53 -15.41 4.00 8.96
CA LEU A 53 -15.40 5.47 8.92
C LEU A 53 -15.76 6.15 10.26
N ASN A 54 -16.03 5.36 11.29
CA ASN A 54 -16.49 5.80 12.62
C ASN A 54 -15.37 6.32 13.52
N SER A 55 -14.15 6.45 12.99
CA SER A 55 -13.08 7.23 13.62
C SER A 55 -12.59 8.27 12.64
N GLU A 56 -12.90 9.53 12.91
CA GLU A 56 -12.55 10.68 12.07
C GLU A 56 -11.03 10.74 11.73
N GLY A 57 -10.18 10.09 12.53
CA GLY A 57 -8.74 10.03 12.33
C GLY A 57 -8.24 8.99 11.31
N LEU A 58 -8.91 7.84 11.13
CA LEU A 58 -8.41 6.80 10.22
C LEU A 58 -8.60 7.17 8.76
N LEU A 59 -9.74 7.77 8.40
CA LEU A 59 -9.99 8.21 7.03
C LEU A 59 -9.03 9.33 6.61
N ALA A 60 -8.83 10.32 7.49
CA ALA A 60 -7.90 11.41 7.22
C ALA A 60 -6.46 10.90 7.01
N SER A 61 -5.98 10.04 7.91
CA SER A 61 -4.63 9.46 7.81
C SER A 61 -4.45 8.60 6.56
N LEU A 62 -5.47 7.85 6.16
CA LEU A 62 -5.44 7.04 4.94
C LEU A 62 -5.43 7.90 3.68
N LEU A 63 -6.28 8.93 3.62
CA LEU A 63 -6.31 9.86 2.50
C LEU A 63 -4.97 10.59 2.36
N GLU A 64 -4.39 11.05 3.46
CA GLU A 64 -3.06 11.65 3.47
C GLU A 64 -1.99 10.71 2.89
N SER A 65 -2.06 9.40 3.20
CA SER A 65 -1.10 8.42 2.69
C SER A 65 -1.13 8.24 1.17
N ILE A 66 -2.26 8.54 0.52
CA ILE A 66 -2.42 8.54 -0.95
C ILE A 66 -2.36 9.94 -1.56
N GLY A 67 -1.93 10.95 -0.78
CA GLY A 67 -1.82 12.35 -1.25
C GLY A 67 -3.16 13.03 -1.50
N ALA A 68 -4.22 12.57 -0.83
CA ALA A 68 -5.58 13.08 -0.91
C ALA A 68 -5.96 13.84 0.37
N THR A 69 -6.79 14.87 0.24
CA THR A 69 -7.41 15.56 1.38
C THR A 69 -8.90 15.65 1.17
N LEU A 70 -9.69 15.22 2.17
CA LEU A 70 -11.14 15.39 2.18
C LEU A 70 -11.51 16.54 3.10
N LYS A 71 -12.08 17.60 2.52
CA LYS A 71 -12.57 18.76 3.27
C LYS A 71 -13.93 19.18 2.74
N ASP A 72 -14.91 19.32 3.62
CA ASP A 72 -16.27 19.77 3.28
C ASP A 72 -16.93 18.93 2.15
N GLY A 73 -16.60 17.63 2.08
CA GLY A 73 -17.09 16.73 1.03
C GLY A 73 -16.33 16.82 -0.31
N VAL A 74 -15.29 17.66 -0.39
CA VAL A 74 -14.42 17.79 -1.56
C VAL A 74 -13.16 16.97 -1.35
N LEU A 75 -12.92 16.02 -2.26
CA LEU A 75 -11.64 15.32 -2.36
C LEU A 75 -10.71 16.10 -3.28
N ALA A 76 -9.59 16.54 -2.73
CA ALA A 76 -8.49 17.13 -3.49
C ALA A 76 -7.31 16.17 -3.52
N PHE A 77 -6.69 16.03 -4.69
CA PHE A 77 -5.50 15.20 -4.91
C PHE A 77 -4.45 16.06 -5.61
N ARG A 78 -3.17 15.84 -5.30
CA ARG A 78 -2.08 16.49 -6.05
C ARG A 78 -1.88 15.86 -7.42
N GLU A 79 -2.02 14.55 -7.51
CA GLU A 79 -1.87 13.76 -8.73
C GLU A 79 -2.83 12.57 -8.67
N LEU A 80 -3.47 12.24 -9.79
CA LEU A 80 -4.41 11.13 -9.91
C LEU A 80 -4.02 10.26 -11.11
N VAL A 81 -3.55 9.05 -10.83
CA VAL A 81 -3.20 8.06 -11.86
C VAL A 81 -4.29 6.99 -11.91
N VAL A 82 -5.04 6.94 -13.01
CA VAL A 82 -6.13 5.99 -13.22
C VAL A 82 -6.12 5.47 -14.66
N ASP A 83 -6.51 4.22 -14.87
CA ASP A 83 -6.64 3.63 -16.21
C ASP A 83 -7.82 4.25 -16.99
N THR A 84 -8.89 4.64 -16.29
CA THR A 84 -10.09 5.23 -16.90
C THR A 84 -10.75 6.19 -15.94
N LEU A 85 -10.94 7.44 -16.37
CA LEU A 85 -11.71 8.45 -15.66
C LEU A 85 -13.06 8.65 -16.34
N THR A 86 -14.15 8.34 -15.64
CA THR A 86 -15.52 8.64 -16.11
C THR A 86 -16.11 9.74 -15.23
N ALA A 87 -16.40 10.90 -15.82
CA ALA A 87 -16.94 12.05 -15.12
C ALA A 87 -18.16 12.62 -15.87
N ARG A 88 -19.17 13.07 -15.13
CA ARG A 88 -20.38 13.70 -15.73
C ARG A 88 -20.07 15.09 -16.29
N ARG A 89 -19.17 15.82 -15.63
CA ARG A 89 -18.71 17.16 -16.00
C ARG A 89 -17.25 17.30 -15.59
N VAL A 90 -16.47 17.98 -16.43
CA VAL A 90 -15.08 18.33 -16.17
C VAL A 90 -14.95 19.83 -16.42
N ALA A 91 -14.33 20.55 -15.49
CA ALA A 91 -13.96 21.95 -15.64
C ALA A 91 -12.46 22.03 -15.37
N THR A 92 -11.70 22.47 -16.37
CA THR A 92 -10.25 22.62 -16.33
C THR A 92 -9.86 23.81 -17.18
N ASP A 93 -8.76 24.48 -16.84
CA ASP A 93 -8.24 25.59 -17.65
C ASP A 93 -7.54 25.05 -18.90
N GLU A 94 -6.72 24.00 -18.72
CA GLU A 94 -5.97 23.35 -19.78
C GLU A 94 -5.98 21.82 -19.59
N ILE A 95 -5.72 21.07 -20.66
CA ILE A 95 -5.56 19.62 -20.62
C ILE A 95 -4.44 19.17 -21.55
N GLU A 96 -3.55 18.33 -21.02
CA GLU A 96 -2.53 17.63 -21.79
C GLU A 96 -3.08 16.35 -22.41
N LEU A 97 -2.92 16.22 -23.72
CA LEU A 97 -3.39 15.08 -24.49
C LEU A 97 -2.23 14.50 -25.30
N ARG A 98 -2.08 13.18 -25.27
CA ARG A 98 -1.15 12.46 -26.14
C ARG A 98 -1.85 12.05 -27.43
N ASP A 99 -1.32 12.48 -28.56
CA ASP A 99 -1.79 12.04 -29.87
C ASP A 99 -1.54 10.52 -30.03
N LYS A 100 -2.61 9.77 -30.28
CA LYS A 100 -2.56 8.33 -30.48
C LYS A 100 -1.76 7.91 -31.71
N ALA A 101 -1.76 8.72 -32.78
CA ALA A 101 -1.10 8.36 -34.04
C ALA A 101 0.42 8.60 -33.97
N THR A 102 0.85 9.69 -33.34
CA THR A 102 2.26 10.11 -33.33
C THR A 102 2.96 9.95 -31.98
N GLY A 103 2.20 9.75 -30.90
CA GLY A 103 2.72 9.74 -29.53
C GLY A 103 3.11 11.11 -28.97
N GLN A 104 2.90 12.19 -29.74
CA GLN A 104 3.28 13.55 -29.34
C GLN A 104 2.32 14.11 -28.29
N LEU A 105 2.88 14.85 -27.33
CA LEU A 105 2.12 15.56 -26.30
C LEU A 105 1.63 16.91 -26.84
N TYR A 106 0.40 17.26 -26.51
CA TYR A 106 -0.20 18.55 -26.83
C TYR A 106 -0.87 19.13 -25.58
N CYS A 107 -0.66 20.42 -25.33
CA CYS A 107 -1.49 21.18 -24.43
C CYS A 107 -2.66 21.78 -25.21
N THR A 108 -3.87 21.69 -24.64
CA THR A 108 -5.09 22.19 -25.27
C THR A 108 -5.95 22.96 -24.27
N TRP A 109 -6.59 24.03 -24.73
CA TRP A 109 -7.41 24.92 -23.90
C TRP A 109 -8.52 25.57 -24.75
N ILE A 110 -9.44 26.26 -24.08
CA ILE A 110 -10.48 27.07 -24.75
C ILE A 110 -10.19 28.54 -24.50
N GLU A 111 -10.00 29.30 -25.58
CA GLU A 111 -9.79 30.74 -25.53
C GLU A 111 -10.81 31.42 -26.43
N ASN A 112 -11.58 32.37 -25.88
CA ASN A 112 -12.66 33.06 -26.59
C ASN A 112 -13.70 32.11 -27.25
N GLY A 113 -13.91 30.93 -26.68
CA GLY A 113 -14.82 29.91 -27.21
C GLY A 113 -14.22 29.06 -28.34
N GLU A 114 -12.95 29.28 -28.71
CA GLU A 114 -12.23 28.48 -29.69
C GLU A 114 -11.28 27.49 -29.02
N TRP A 115 -11.20 26.29 -29.59
CA TRP A 115 -10.29 25.24 -29.13
C TRP A 115 -8.88 25.51 -29.64
N GLN A 116 -7.96 25.75 -28.73
CA GLN A 116 -6.55 25.96 -29.02
C GLN A 116 -5.72 24.71 -28.72
N LYS A 117 -4.58 24.58 -29.39
CA LYS A 117 -3.61 23.51 -29.14
C LYS A 117 -2.19 23.94 -29.46
N THR A 118 -1.24 23.54 -28.63
CA THR A 118 0.20 23.68 -28.90
C THR A 118 0.90 22.35 -28.66
N LYS A 119 2.01 22.12 -29.37
CA LYS A 119 2.82 20.92 -29.20
C LYS A 119 3.71 21.07 -27.97
N GLY A 120 3.66 20.12 -27.04
CA GLY A 120 4.34 20.16 -25.75
C GLY A 120 3.37 19.89 -24.58
N GLY A 121 3.90 19.91 -23.37
CA GLY A 121 3.09 19.98 -22.13
C GLY A 121 2.53 21.39 -21.90
N CYS A 122 1.61 21.50 -20.94
CA CYS A 122 1.00 22.77 -20.54
C CYS A 122 1.93 23.62 -19.66
N ASP A 123 2.94 23.00 -19.03
CA ASP A 123 3.93 23.69 -18.19
C ASP A 123 5.07 24.39 -18.98
N ASN A 124 4.94 24.58 -20.31
CA ASN A 124 5.98 25.18 -21.16
C ASN A 124 5.98 26.71 -21.16
#